data_AF-A0A929IEE0-F1
#
_entry.id   AF-A0A929IEE0-F1
#
_cell.length_a   1.000
_cell.length_b   1.000
_cell.length_c   1.000
_cell.angle_alpha   90.00
_cell.angle_beta   90.00
_cell.angle_gamma   90.00
#
_symmetry.space_group_name_H-M   'P 1'
#
loop_
_entity.id
_entity.type
_entity.pdbx_description
1 polymer ?
#
loop_
_entity_poly.entity_id
_entity_poly.type
_entity_poly.pdbx_seq_one_letter_code
_entity_poly.pdbx_strand_id
1 'polypeptide(L)' 'MTSRIIVAISGASGSIYGIRLLKALLGMPLEVHLIISREAK' A
#
# COMPACT_ATOMS: atom_id res chain seq x y z
N MET A 1 -3.90 20.96 3.00
CA MET A 1 -3.81 20.04 1.84
C MET A 1 -3.27 18.73 2.36
N THR A 2 -4.08 17.66 2.40
CA THR A 2 -3.59 16.31 2.73
C THR A 2 -2.96 15.68 1.50
N SER A 3 -1.72 15.19 1.63
CA SER A 3 -1.05 14.47 0.54
C SER A 3 -1.77 13.14 0.30
N ARG A 4 -1.95 12.77 -0.97
CA ARG A 4 -2.63 11.52 -1.37
C ARG A 4 -1.66 10.60 -2.09
N ILE A 5 -1.72 9.31 -1.80
CA ILE A 5 -0.91 8.29 -2.47
C ILE A 5 -1.76 7.08 -2.85
N ILE A 6 -1.48 6.51 -4.02
CA ILE A 6 -2.03 5.22 -4.45
C ILE A 6 -0.96 4.15 -4.22
N VAL A 7 -1.33 3.09 -3.51
CA VAL A 7 -0.49 1.91 -3.29
C VAL A 7 -1.14 0.73 -3.99
N ALA A 8 -0.50 0.22 -5.04
CA ALA A 8 -0.96 -0.96 -5.77
C ALA A 8 -0.04 -2.16 -5.44
N ILE A 9 -0.61 -3.25 -4.91
CA ILE A 9 0.10 -4.50 -4.63
C ILE A 9 -0.32 -5.56 -5.65
N SER A 10 0.64 -6.01 -6.47
CA SER A 10 0.46 -7.10 -7.44
C SER A 10 1.02 -8.43 -6.93
N GLY A 11 0.64 -9.54 -7.57
CA GLY A 11 1.17 -10.87 -7.24
C GLY A 11 2.64 -10.99 -7.60
N ALA A 12 3.49 -11.09 -6.58
CA ALA A 12 4.92 -11.35 -6.69
C ALA A 12 5.42 -11.88 -5.35
N SER A 13 6.63 -12.47 -5.34
CA SER A 13 7.29 -12.94 -4.11
C SER A 13 7.50 -11.83 -3.06
N GLY A 14 7.46 -10.55 -3.47
CA GLY A 14 7.66 -9.38 -2.62
C GLY A 14 6.41 -8.67 -2.09
N SER A 15 5.20 -9.24 -2.24
CA SER A 15 3.94 -8.60 -1.79
C SER A 15 3.94 -8.23 -0.29
N ILE A 16 4.70 -8.96 0.54
CA ILE A 16 4.94 -8.65 1.95
C ILE A 16 5.56 -7.25 2.19
N TYR A 17 6.34 -6.73 1.24
CA TYR A 17 6.89 -5.36 1.34
C TYR A 17 5.81 -4.30 1.18
N GLY A 18 4.75 -4.56 0.42
CA GLY A 18 3.58 -3.68 0.32
C GLY A 18 2.85 -3.54 1.66
N ILE A 19 2.75 -4.64 2.43
CA ILE A 19 2.20 -4.61 3.79
C ILE A 19 3.09 -3.79 4.73
N ARG A 20 4.42 -3.95 4.64
CA ARG A 20 5.38 -3.17 5.44
C ARG A 20 5.31 -1.67 5.12
N LEU A 21 5.16 -1.33 3.83
CA LEU A 21 4.94 0.04 3.37
C LEU A 21 3.64 0.61 3.96
N LEU A 22 2.52 -0.11 3.87
CA LEU A 22 1.25 0.32 4.46
C LEU A 22 1.36 0.60 5.96
N LYS A 23 2.06 -0.25 6.72
CA LYS A 23 2.31 -0.03 8.15
C LYS A 23 3.08 1.26 8.43
N ALA A 24 4.07 1.59 7.60
CA ALA A 24 4.82 2.84 7.73
C ALA A 24 3.96 4.07 7.40
N LEU A 25 3.09 3.95 6.38
CA LEU A 25 2.21 5.02 5.93
C LEU A 25 1.07 5.35 6.92
N LEU A 26 0.59 4.37 7.70
CA LEU A 26 -0.49 4.57 8.68
C LEU A 26 -0.19 5.61 9.77
N GLY A 27 1.09 5.91 10.03
CA GLY A 27 1.51 6.93 11.00
C GLY A 27 1.65 8.34 10.44
N MET A 28 1.38 8.55 9.16
CA MET A 28 1.66 9.80 8.45
C MET A 28 0.36 10.58 8.14
N PRO A 29 0.41 11.92 8.04
CA PRO A 29 -0.76 12.74 7.72
C PRO A 29 -1.08 12.71 6.20
N LEU A 30 -1.32 11.51 5.67
CA LEU A 30 -1.59 11.25 4.25
C LEU A 30 -2.79 10.32 4.08
N GLU A 31 -3.43 10.43 2.92
CA GLU A 31 -4.53 9.57 2.49
C GLU A 31 -3.96 8.45 1.60
N VAL A 32 -4.21 7.18 1.96
CA VAL A 32 -3.76 6.02 1.18
C VAL A 32 -4.96 5.38 0.50
N HIS A 33 -4.92 5.29 -0.82
CA HIS A 33 -5.81 4.41 -1.59
C HIS A 33 -5.07 3.11 -1.91
N LEU A 34 -5.54 2.00 -1.33
CA LEU A 34 -4.95 0.68 -1.53
C LEU A 34 -5.68 -0.11 -2.62
N ILE A 35 -4.94 -0.62 -3.59
CA ILE A 35 -5.42 -1.54 -4.65
C ILE A 35 -4.64 -2.84 -4.54
N ILE A 36 -5.32 -3.98 -4.48
CA ILE A 36 -4.71 -5.31 -4.38
C ILE A 36 -5.22 -6.18 -5.53
N SER A 37 -4.31 -6.78 -6.31
CA SER A 37 -4.68 -7.76 -7.33
C SER A 37 -5.07 -9.11 -6.71
N ARG A 38 -5.84 -9.94 -7.41
CA ARG A 38 -6.19 -11.29 -6.94
C ARG A 38 -4.98 -12.13 -6.55
N GLU A 39 -3.91 -12.06 -7.35
CA GLU A 39 -2.66 -12.80 -7.13
C GLU A 39 -1.85 -12.30 -5.91
N ALA A 40 -2.25 -11.16 -5.32
CA ALA A 40 -1.64 -10.56 -4.14
C ALA A 40 -2.48 -10.68 -2.86
N LYS A 41 -3.69 -11.23 -2.97
CA LYS A 41 -4.57 -11.51 -1.83
C LYS A 41 -4.18 -12.84 -1.21
#